data_AF-A0A972WCN4-F1
#
_entry.id   AF-A0A972WCN4-F1
#
_cell.length_a   1.000
_cell.length_b   1.000
_cell.length_c   1.000
_cell.angle_alpha   90.00
_cell.angle_beta   90.00
_cell.angle_gamma   90.00
#
_symmetry.space_group_name_H-M   'P 1'
#
loop_
_entity.id
_entity.type
_entity.pdbx_description
1 polymer ?
#
loop_
_entity_poly.entity_id
_entity_poly.type
_entity_poly.pdbx_seq_one_letter_code
_entity_poly.pdbx_strand_id
1 'polypeptide(L)'
;MLELETTGINAFGVVGVQLGPIGVFGKYGVMSWDAEATIDGLGDPGGSIDGSEPMYGVGAKFGIGALDLRLEYEAIDLNADGISTSDANMVSLGLTWTF
;
A
#
# COMPACT_ATOMS: atom_id res chain seq x y z
N MET A 1 15.03 24.12 -0.95
CA MET A 1 13.80 23.44 -0.51
C MET A 1 14.07 21.94 -0.65
N LEU A 2 13.64 21.07 0.27
CA LEU A 2 13.78 19.61 0.11
C LEU A 2 12.50 19.11 -0.56
N GLU A 3 12.65 18.47 -1.72
CA GLU A 3 11.56 17.79 -2.41
C GLU A 3 11.83 16.28 -2.36
N LEU A 4 10.84 15.51 -1.91
CA LEU A 4 10.93 14.07 -1.76
C LEU A 4 9.77 13.45 -2.52
N GLU A 5 10.08 12.81 -3.64
CA GLU A 5 9.13 12.00 -4.41
C GLU A 5 9.36 10.52 -4.09
N THR A 6 8.27 9.77 -3.99
CA THR A 6 8.30 8.33 -3.72
C THR A 6 7.30 7.64 -4.63
N THR A 7 7.79 6.67 -5.39
CA THR A 7 6.96 5.82 -6.26
C THR A 7 7.05 4.38 -5.76
N GLY A 8 5.93 3.66 -5.78
CA GLY A 8 5.91 2.26 -5.38
C GLY A 8 4.94 1.43 -6.20
N ILE A 9 5.27 0.15 -6.35
CA ILE A 9 4.44 -0.87 -7.00
C ILE A 9 4.11 -1.93 -5.98
N ASN A 10 2.82 -2.28 -5.89
CA ASN A 10 2.34 -3.25 -4.92
C ASN A 10 1.69 -4.44 -5.65
N ALA A 11 1.99 -5.65 -5.19
CA ALA A 11 1.41 -6.88 -5.69
C ALA A 11 0.75 -7.66 -4.54
N PHE A 12 -0.53 -7.99 -4.68
CA PHE A 12 -1.32 -8.65 -3.64
C PHE A 12 -2.07 -9.88 -4.17
N GLY A 13 -2.05 -10.95 -3.37
CA GLY A 13 -3.07 -11.99 -3.40
C GLY A 13 -4.23 -11.62 -2.48
N VAL A 14 -5.46 -11.77 -2.98
CA VAL A 14 -6.68 -11.43 -2.22
C VAL A 14 -7.60 -12.65 -2.14
N VAL A 15 -8.07 -12.96 -0.95
CA VAL A 15 -9.06 -14.02 -0.70
C VAL A 15 -10.18 -13.48 0.17
N GLY A 16 -11.42 -13.85 -0.12
CA GLY A 16 -12.56 -13.31 0.60
C GLY A 16 -13.83 -14.08 0.36
N VAL A 17 -14.84 -13.75 1.16
CA VAL A 17 -16.18 -14.33 1.07
C VAL A 17 -17.20 -13.23 0.86
N GLN A 18 -18.23 -13.54 0.08
CA GLN A 18 -19.34 -12.63 -0.22
C GLN A 18 -20.61 -13.13 0.47
N LEU A 19 -21.26 -12.26 1.23
CA LEU A 19 -22.49 -12.53 1.99
C LEU A 19 -23.58 -11.53 1.54
N GLY A 20 -24.20 -11.81 0.39
CA GLY A 20 -25.14 -10.89 -0.23
C GLY A 20 -24.43 -9.62 -0.69
N PRO A 21 -24.92 -8.40 -0.37
CA PRO A 21 -24.27 -7.15 -0.78
C PRO A 21 -23.00 -6.84 0.02
N ILE A 22 -22.72 -7.53 1.13
CA ILE A 22 -21.54 -7.27 1.97
C ILE A 22 -20.52 -8.39 1.78
N GLY A 23 -19.25 -8.04 1.58
CA GLY A 23 -18.15 -8.98 1.51
C GLY A 23 -17.03 -8.60 2.49
N VAL A 24 -16.27 -9.61 2.92
CA VAL A 24 -15.03 -9.40 3.68
C VAL A 24 -13.90 -10.15 3.00
N PHE A 25 -12.71 -9.57 3.03
CA PHE A 25 -11.54 -10.13 2.37
C PHE A 25 -10.27 -9.86 3.17
N GLY A 26 -9.30 -10.75 3.02
CA GLY A 26 -7.92 -10.54 3.43
C GLY A 26 -7.02 -10.43 2.20
N LYS A 27 -5.92 -9.70 2.35
CA LYS A 27 -4.87 -9.59 1.34
C LYS A 27 -3.49 -9.77 1.95
N TYR A 28 -2.61 -10.39 1.18
CA TYR A 28 -1.20 -10.56 1.51
C TYR A 28 -0.38 -10.33 0.24
N GLY A 29 0.71 -9.59 0.36
CA GLY A 29 1.45 -9.11 -0.78
C GLY A 29 2.82 -8.56 -0.41
N VAL A 30 3.41 -7.90 -1.39
CA VAL A 30 4.69 -7.21 -1.29
C VAL A 30 4.57 -5.85 -1.94
N MET A 31 5.28 -4.87 -1.39
CA MET A 31 5.44 -3.53 -1.94
C MET A 31 6.91 -3.29 -2.23
N SER A 32 7.21 -2.89 -3.46
CA SER A 32 8.53 -2.40 -3.85
C SER A 32 8.42 -0.89 -4.04
N TRP A 33 9.36 -0.13 -3.48
CA TRP A 33 9.35 1.33 -3.55
C TRP A 33 10.74 1.89 -3.86
N ASP A 34 10.73 3.05 -4.52
CA ASP A 34 11.90 3.84 -4.87
C ASP A 34 11.66 5.28 -4.38
N ALA A 35 12.59 5.84 -3.61
CA ALA A 35 12.54 7.25 -3.18
C ALA A 35 13.69 8.07 -3.75
N GLU A 36 13.35 9.22 -4.33
CA GLU A 36 14.27 10.19 -4.91
C GLU A 36 14.22 11.48 -4.07
N ALA A 37 15.34 11.86 -3.47
CA ALA A 37 15.43 13.07 -2.65
C ALA A 37 16.29 14.14 -3.35
N THR A 38 15.67 15.25 -3.77
CA THR A 38 16.38 16.37 -4.40
C THR A 38 16.54 17.52 -3.41
N ILE A 39 17.79 17.92 -3.13
CA ILE A 39 18.11 19.10 -2.31
C ILE A 39 18.51 20.26 -3.21
N ASP A 40 17.63 21.24 -3.34
CA ASP A 40 17.90 22.43 -4.16
C ASP A 40 19.01 23.30 -3.54
N GLY A 41 20.11 23.52 -4.28
CA GLY A 41 21.24 24.39 -3.91
C GLY A 41 22.56 23.71 -3.50
N LEU A 42 22.58 22.38 -3.37
CA LEU A 42 23.80 21.57 -3.26
C LEU A 42 23.75 20.56 -4.41
N GLY A 43 24.82 20.47 -5.21
CA GLY A 43 24.88 19.50 -6.30
C GLY A 43 24.46 18.12 -5.81
N ASP A 44 23.45 17.56 -6.48
CA ASP A 44 22.90 16.21 -6.36
C ASP A 44 23.58 15.32 -5.30
N PRO A 45 23.08 15.25 -4.06
CA PRO A 45 23.41 14.16 -3.17
C PRO A 45 22.58 12.96 -3.60
N GLY A 46 22.91 12.36 -4.76
CA GLY A 46 22.18 11.28 -5.42
C GLY A 46 22.13 9.97 -4.63
N GLY A 47 21.34 9.97 -3.57
CA GLY A 47 20.99 8.78 -2.81
C GLY A 47 19.62 8.28 -3.25
N SER A 48 19.57 7.27 -4.12
CA SER A 48 18.38 6.44 -4.31
C SER A 48 18.26 5.49 -3.13
N ILE A 49 17.12 5.46 -2.45
CA ILE A 49 16.81 4.45 -1.43
C ILE A 49 15.71 3.56 -2.01
N ASP A 50 15.99 2.27 -2.09
CA ASP A 50 15.07 1.24 -2.53
C ASP A 50 14.72 0.28 -1.38
N GLY A 51 13.52 -0.28 -1.45
CA GLY A 51 13.03 -1.24 -0.46
C GLY A 51 12.01 -2.21 -1.05
N SER A 52 11.89 -3.38 -0.41
CA SER A 52 10.83 -4.34 -0.72
C SER A 52 10.35 -5.03 0.54
N GLU A 53 9.11 -4.77 0.91
CA GLU A 53 8.56 -5.13 2.20
C GLU A 53 7.26 -5.94 2.05
N PRO A 54 7.04 -6.95 2.91
CA PRO A 54 5.78 -7.66 2.95
C PRO A 54 4.67 -6.74 3.48
N MET A 55 3.49 -6.87 2.86
CA MET A 55 2.28 -6.14 3.24
C MET A 55 1.13 -7.11 3.47
N TYR A 56 0.30 -6.83 4.46
CA TYR A 56 -0.91 -7.57 4.72
C TYR A 56 -2.05 -6.65 5.13
N GLY A 57 -3.27 -7.06 4.83
CA GLY A 57 -4.44 -6.24 5.11
C GLY A 57 -5.73 -7.02 5.14
N VAL A 58 -6.75 -6.37 5.68
CA VAL A 58 -8.12 -6.86 5.71
C VAL A 58 -9.05 -5.76 5.23
N GLY A 59 -10.16 -6.14 4.62
CA GLY A 59 -11.13 -5.19 4.12
C GLY A 59 -12.55 -5.70 4.15
N ALA A 60 -13.47 -4.75 4.11
CA ALA A 60 -14.88 -4.97 3.91
C ALA A 60 -15.32 -4.26 2.64
N LYS A 61 -16.30 -4.82 1.94
CA LYS A 61 -16.89 -4.21 0.76
C LYS A 61 -18.40 -4.27 0.76
N PHE A 62 -19.01 -3.27 0.14
CA PHE A 62 -20.45 -3.16 -0.06
C PHE A 62 -20.77 -2.97 -1.55
N GLY A 63 -21.49 -3.92 -2.13
CA GLY A 63 -21.82 -3.96 -3.54
C GLY A 63 -23.18 -3.34 -3.87
N ILE A 64 -23.20 -2.54 -4.92
CA ILE A 64 -24.37 -1.87 -5.50
C ILE A 64 -24.32 -2.03 -7.02
N GLY A 65 -24.95 -3.09 -7.53
CA GLY A 65 -24.95 -3.41 -8.96
C GLY A 65 -23.55 -3.82 -9.44
N ALA A 66 -22.97 -3.03 -10.34
CA ALA A 66 -21.62 -3.25 -10.88
C ALA A 66 -20.50 -2.58 -10.05
N LEU A 67 -20.85 -1.83 -9.01
CA LEU A 67 -19.91 -1.08 -8.18
C LEU A 67 -19.77 -1.71 -6.80
N ASP A 68 -18.54 -1.80 -6.29
CA ASP A 68 -18.23 -2.15 -4.91
C ASP A 68 -17.54 -0.96 -4.23
N LEU A 69 -18.09 -0.49 -3.10
CA LEU A 69 -17.39 0.40 -2.17
C LEU A 69 -16.54 -0.44 -1.21
N ARG A 70 -15.28 -0.11 -1.03
CA ARG A 70 -14.30 -0.86 -0.22
C ARG A 70 -13.73 0.02 0.89
N LEU A 71 -13.59 -0.58 2.07
CA LEU A 71 -12.82 -0.05 3.18
C LEU A 71 -11.74 -1.06 3.51
N GLU A 72 -10.49 -0.61 3.53
CA GLU A 72 -9.32 -1.47 3.74
C GLU A 72 -8.47 -0.93 4.88
N TYR A 73 -7.94 -1.85 5.69
CA TYR A 73 -6.90 -1.59 6.68
C TYR A 73 -5.69 -2.44 6.32
N GLU A 74 -4.54 -1.79 6.18
CA GLU A 74 -3.29 -2.38 5.71
C GLU A 74 -2.19 -2.09 6.72
N ALA A 75 -1.36 -3.10 6.98
CA ALA A 75 -0.15 -2.99 7.75
C ALA A 75 1.04 -3.36 6.86
N ILE A 76 2.09 -2.55 6.96
CA ILE A 76 3.34 -2.67 6.23
C ILE A 76 4.42 -2.93 7.27
N ASP A 77 5.06 -4.09 7.16
CA ASP A 77 6.18 -4.42 8.02
C ASP A 77 7.46 -3.86 7.37
N LEU A 78 7.85 -2.66 7.79
CA LEU A 78 9.06 -1.99 7.30
C LEU A 78 10.30 -2.57 7.96
N ASN A 79 10.70 -3.76 7.54
CA ASN A 79 11.88 -4.44 8.07
C ASN A 79 13.09 -4.26 7.13
N ALA A 80 13.63 -3.04 7.08
CA ALA A 80 14.91 -2.77 6.43
C ALA A 80 16.07 -3.16 7.38
N ASP A 81 16.83 -4.19 7.01
CA ASP A 81 18.19 -4.46 7.51
C ASP A 81 18.43 -4.29 9.02
N GLY A 82 17.67 -5.03 9.84
CA GLY A 82 18.00 -5.26 11.26
C GLY A 82 17.76 -4.09 12.21
N ILE A 83 17.11 -3.01 11.74
CA ILE A 83 16.62 -1.93 12.58
C ILE A 83 15.09 -2.02 12.62
N SER A 84 14.55 -2.63 13.68
CA SER A 84 13.10 -2.68 13.93
C SER A 84 12.59 -1.26 14.18
N THR A 85 12.06 -0.56 13.18
CA THR A 85 11.51 0.78 13.42
C THR A 85 10.40 1.12 12.43
N SER A 86 9.16 0.94 12.92
CA SER A 86 7.89 1.53 12.49
C SER A 86 6.95 0.59 11.71
N ASP A 87 5.93 0.09 12.42
CA ASP A 87 4.72 -0.46 11.79
C ASP A 87 3.97 0.70 11.09
N ALA A 88 4.03 0.74 9.77
CA ALA A 88 3.22 1.68 9.01
C ALA A 88 1.84 1.07 8.77
N ASN A 89 0.80 1.80 9.20
CA ASN A 89 -0.58 1.38 9.07
C ASN A 89 -1.33 2.36 8.17
N MET A 90 -2.17 1.84 7.28
CA MET A 90 -2.97 2.64 6.35
C MET A 90 -4.43 2.21 6.40
N VAL A 91 -5.32 3.21 6.40
CA VAL A 91 -6.75 2.99 6.15
C VAL A 91 -7.08 3.65 4.83
N SER A 92 -7.74 2.92 3.93
CA SER A 92 -8.09 3.40 2.60
C SER A 92 -9.56 3.14 2.25
N LEU A 93 -10.11 4.02 1.42
CA LEU A 93 -11.44 3.89 0.82
C LEU A 93 -11.29 3.75 -0.70
N GLY A 94 -11.99 2.79 -1.28
CA GLY A 94 -11.86 2.47 -2.70
C GLY A 94 -13.20 2.19 -3.37
N LEU A 95 -13.23 2.36 -4.69
CA LEU A 95 -14.34 1.95 -5.55
C LEU A 95 -13.82 0.92 -6.56
N THR A 96 -14.56 -0.15 -6.77
CA THR A 96 -14.28 -1.15 -7.81
C THR A 96 -15.47 -1.22 -8.76
N TRP A 97 -15.20 -1.21 -10.06
CA TRP A 97 -16.20 -1.43 -11.11
C TRP A 97 -15.97 -2.81 -11.74
N THR A 98 -17.01 -3.62 -11.84
CA THR A 98 -16.98 -4.91 -12.58
C THR A 98 -17.70 -4.76 -13.91
N PHE A 99 -17.04 -5.13 -15.02
CA PHE A 99 -17.55 -5.02 -16.39
C PHE A 99 -18.02 -6.38 -16.94
#